data_AF-A0A1C2XPH8-F1
#
_entry.id   AF-A0A1C2XPH8-F1
#
_cell.length_a   1.000
_cell.length_b   1.000
_cell.length_c   1.000
_cell.angle_alpha   90.00
_cell.angle_beta   90.00
_cell.angle_gamma   90.00
#
_symmetry.space_group_name_H-M   'P 1'
#
loop_
_entity.id
_entity.type
_entity.pdbx_description
1 polymer ?
#
loop_
_entity_poly.entity_id
_entity_poly.type
_entity_poly.pdbx_seq_one_letter_code
_entity_poly.pdbx_strand_id
1 'polypeptide(L)'
;MNKCKHLTVIISLTVLISLLLPQNIFAAKTVSSSTLNGKTCSQIGMIPDDASKGSLNYSLLCKELNSGTNILVDSKYFISGSVNAKLINSNINMNGTSNKAELAFTNTTGEEFLFNIQAKQVTIENIRFTQKNNGYVFIFNIQGSKKLDNFKIEHCYFEGNIRLLTWKQTTDSKVQFIDPTVSDFGITHFVFNNNTCRNLKERYKGFIYLDDVPIAHAELIGNDIKNFVYAFYTQGITNENPYGSQVAEKMAYLEVRDNTVTSDNDWDGAPPSPELYHCFIFFEGNKCDYFNNHVEGLHVINRATVVYDAYLSCWDLDYEDNYWKNNISFSATKSNAELMKSKSATKRDYHGINRLYKNNTYIVEKSYADIFNRPYDELWVSLSYYQHEMDTVVVENNTFDVYKLAMPYGQPIHNYTFSNNTIHAYMVNESFNNCILPAYRLDNPSPTDTYIARDNHIVIKTPAPYSEKQNSLIMTVGNKNEVKTAKIIFENNYIEWPDLKAVISSPLGINLNITCATITNNSVVATRPGSKAGKTLYTGLYVLCDNLSLKDTSIQIPTTEGYSIQTTPYIRKS
;
A
#
# COMPACT_ATOMS: atom_id res chain seq x y z
N MET A 1 32.56 -33.27 11.09
CA MET A 1 31.35 -33.82 11.74
C MET A 1 30.29 -32.80 12.17
N ASN A 2 30.44 -31.48 11.92
CA ASN A 2 29.46 -30.46 12.35
C ASN A 2 28.47 -29.96 11.27
N LYS A 3 28.59 -30.41 10.01
CA LYS A 3 27.70 -29.97 8.91
C LYS A 3 26.35 -30.71 8.84
N CYS A 4 26.21 -31.85 9.53
CA CYS A 4 24.98 -32.65 9.47
C CYS A 4 23.91 -32.18 10.48
N LYS A 5 24.31 -31.51 11.57
CA LYS A 5 23.36 -31.06 12.61
C LYS A 5 22.56 -29.82 12.22
N HIS A 6 23.12 -28.92 11.41
CA HIS A 6 22.38 -27.72 10.94
C HIS A 6 21.29 -28.06 9.91
N LEU A 7 21.51 -29.07 9.07
CA LEU A 7 20.51 -29.49 8.08
C LEU A 7 19.28 -30.13 8.74
N THR A 8 19.48 -30.92 9.81
CA THR A 8 18.39 -31.52 10.57
C THR A 8 17.56 -30.48 11.33
N VAL A 9 18.18 -29.43 11.86
CA VAL A 9 17.48 -28.34 12.55
C VAL A 9 16.67 -27.49 11.57
N ILE A 10 17.20 -27.19 10.38
CA ILE A 10 16.48 -26.43 9.36
C ILE A 10 15.28 -27.22 8.84
N ILE A 11 15.45 -28.52 8.51
CA ILE A 11 14.33 -29.37 8.05
C ILE A 11 13.26 -29.51 9.13
N SER A 12 13.65 -29.65 10.41
CA SER A 12 12.69 -29.75 11.52
C SER A 12 11.93 -28.43 11.73
N LEU A 13 12.58 -27.27 11.54
CA LEU A 13 11.94 -25.96 11.67
C LEU A 13 10.99 -25.67 10.50
N THR A 14 11.34 -26.07 9.27
CA THR A 14 10.44 -25.94 8.10
C THR A 14 9.22 -26.86 8.22
N VAL A 15 9.39 -28.07 8.79
CA VAL A 15 8.27 -28.99 9.10
C VAL A 15 7.41 -28.45 10.24
N LEU A 16 8.00 -27.81 11.26
CA LEU A 16 7.23 -27.21 12.37
C LEU A 16 6.45 -25.96 11.92
N ILE A 17 7.03 -25.11 11.08
CA ILE A 17 6.36 -23.94 10.50
C ILE A 17 5.23 -24.38 9.56
N SER A 18 5.40 -25.45 8.78
CA SER A 18 4.33 -26.00 7.93
C SER A 18 3.25 -26.77 8.70
N LEU A 19 3.53 -27.25 9.91
CA LEU A 19 2.54 -27.82 10.84
C LEU A 19 1.80 -26.75 11.68
N LEU A 20 2.38 -25.56 11.83
CA LEU A 20 1.77 -24.40 12.50
C LEU A 20 0.98 -23.49 11.54
N LEU A 21 1.11 -23.69 10.22
CA LEU A 21 0.13 -23.17 9.27
C LEU A 21 -1.22 -23.83 9.57
N PRO A 22 -2.30 -23.07 9.78
CA PRO A 22 -3.59 -23.64 10.09
C PRO A 22 -4.05 -24.54 8.93
N GLN A 23 -3.93 -25.86 9.08
CA GLN A 23 -4.54 -26.85 8.18
C GLN A 23 -6.08 -26.81 8.20
N ASN A 24 -6.68 -25.85 8.90
CA ASN A 24 -8.12 -25.64 8.98
C ASN A 24 -8.69 -24.69 7.91
N ILE A 25 -7.90 -24.20 6.95
CA ILE A 25 -8.41 -23.28 5.90
C ILE A 25 -9.42 -23.95 4.94
N PHE A 26 -9.52 -25.29 4.90
CA PHE A 26 -10.51 -26.00 4.07
C PHE A 26 -11.60 -26.75 4.85
N ALA A 27 -11.64 -26.65 6.18
CA ALA A 27 -12.84 -27.02 6.89
C ALA A 27 -13.83 -25.87 6.68
N ALA A 28 -14.66 -25.97 5.64
CA ALA A 28 -15.90 -25.21 5.58
C ALA A 28 -16.55 -25.37 6.95
N LYS A 29 -16.53 -24.30 7.76
CA LYS A 29 -17.18 -24.26 9.05
C LYS A 29 -18.56 -24.80 8.79
N THR A 30 -18.86 -26.00 9.29
CA THR A 30 -20.11 -26.68 8.98
C THR A 30 -21.17 -25.75 9.54
N VAL A 31 -21.78 -24.95 8.66
CA VAL A 31 -22.75 -23.94 9.04
C VAL A 31 -23.86 -24.74 9.67
N SER A 32 -23.99 -24.63 11.00
CA SER A 32 -25.09 -25.20 11.73
C SER A 32 -26.34 -24.68 11.04
N SER A 33 -27.11 -25.59 10.45
CA SER A 33 -28.32 -25.28 9.70
C SER A 33 -29.40 -24.72 10.62
N SER A 34 -29.23 -23.49 11.10
CA SER A 34 -30.40 -22.65 11.34
C SER A 34 -31.07 -22.54 9.99
N THR A 35 -32.30 -23.03 9.87
CA THR A 35 -33.11 -23.03 8.65
C THR A 35 -32.98 -21.70 7.92
N LEU A 36 -32.11 -21.65 6.90
CA LEU A 36 -32.00 -20.51 6.02
C LEU A 36 -33.32 -20.41 5.27
N ASN A 37 -34.12 -19.39 5.58
CA ASN A 37 -35.33 -19.11 4.82
C ASN A 37 -34.92 -18.65 3.42
N GLY A 38 -35.31 -19.41 2.40
CA GLY A 38 -35.02 -19.12 1.00
C GLY A 38 -35.46 -20.25 0.08
N LYS A 39 -35.30 -20.04 -1.24
CA LYS A 39 -35.48 -21.10 -2.23
C LYS A 39 -34.12 -21.54 -2.74
N THR A 40 -33.92 -22.85 -2.88
CA THR A 40 -32.70 -23.34 -3.52
C THR A 40 -32.71 -23.09 -5.02
N CYS A 41 -31.53 -23.00 -5.63
CA CYS A 41 -31.39 -22.91 -7.08
C CYS A 41 -32.12 -24.06 -7.79
N SER A 42 -32.05 -25.28 -7.24
CA SER A 42 -32.85 -26.42 -7.73
C SER A 42 -34.35 -26.19 -7.63
N GLN A 43 -34.86 -25.62 -6.53
CA GLN A 43 -36.29 -25.35 -6.32
C GLN A 43 -36.84 -24.29 -7.29
N ILE A 44 -36.01 -23.34 -7.73
CA ILE A 44 -36.40 -22.34 -8.75
C ILE A 44 -36.26 -22.88 -10.18
N GLY A 45 -35.84 -24.14 -10.33
CA GLY A 45 -35.76 -24.86 -11.61
C GLY A 45 -34.43 -24.72 -12.34
N MET A 46 -33.36 -24.25 -11.68
CA MET A 46 -32.03 -24.25 -12.29
C MET A 46 -31.50 -25.68 -12.44
N ILE A 47 -30.78 -25.92 -13.53
CA ILE A 47 -30.22 -27.23 -13.86
C ILE A 47 -28.73 -27.21 -13.50
N PRO A 48 -28.27 -28.04 -12.54
CA PRO A 48 -26.88 -28.08 -12.12
C PRO A 48 -25.99 -28.75 -13.16
N ASP A 49 -24.70 -28.44 -13.15
CA ASP A 49 -23.64 -29.11 -13.92
C ASP A 49 -23.83 -29.19 -15.45
N ASP A 50 -24.75 -28.40 -16.02
CA ASP A 50 -25.00 -28.34 -17.47
C ASP A 50 -24.72 -26.94 -18.03
N ALA A 51 -23.57 -26.78 -18.69
CA ALA A 51 -23.15 -25.52 -19.32
C ALA A 51 -24.11 -25.02 -20.40
N SER A 52 -24.84 -25.94 -21.07
CA SER A 52 -25.84 -25.56 -22.08
C SER A 52 -27.05 -24.83 -21.48
N LYS A 53 -27.21 -24.88 -20.15
CA LYS A 53 -28.29 -24.23 -19.41
C LYS A 53 -27.92 -22.87 -18.84
N GLY A 54 -26.72 -22.36 -19.13
CA GLY A 54 -26.24 -21.06 -18.64
C GLY A 54 -27.26 -19.93 -18.76
N SER A 55 -27.88 -19.76 -19.94
CA SER A 55 -28.86 -18.70 -20.18
C SER A 55 -30.22 -18.94 -19.49
N LEU A 56 -30.64 -20.20 -19.37
CA LEU A 56 -31.86 -20.57 -18.63
C LEU A 56 -31.67 -20.29 -17.14
N ASN A 57 -30.57 -20.79 -16.57
CA ASN A 57 -30.21 -20.60 -15.17
C ASN A 57 -30.11 -19.12 -14.81
N TYR A 58 -29.46 -18.31 -15.66
CA TYR A 58 -29.41 -16.86 -15.52
C TYR A 58 -30.80 -16.23 -15.44
N SER A 59 -31.69 -16.57 -16.37
CA SER A 59 -33.03 -15.99 -16.44
C SER A 59 -33.88 -16.33 -15.20
N LEU A 60 -33.78 -17.56 -14.71
CA LEU A 60 -34.46 -18.04 -13.49
C LEU A 60 -33.92 -17.32 -12.25
N LEU A 61 -32.60 -17.24 -12.10
CA LEU A 61 -31.96 -16.55 -10.98
C LEU A 61 -32.36 -15.07 -10.92
N CYS A 62 -32.27 -14.34 -12.03
CA CYS A 62 -32.65 -12.92 -12.08
C CYS A 62 -34.15 -12.69 -11.84
N LYS A 63 -35.01 -13.61 -12.27
CA LYS A 63 -36.45 -13.54 -11.99
C LYS A 63 -36.71 -13.68 -10.49
N GLU A 64 -36.07 -14.66 -9.86
CA GLU A 64 -36.29 -14.92 -8.44
C GLU A 64 -35.68 -13.83 -7.57
N LEU A 65 -34.49 -13.33 -7.89
CA LEU A 65 -33.88 -12.19 -7.18
C LEU A 65 -34.80 -10.97 -7.20
N ASN A 66 -35.37 -10.61 -8.36
CA ASN A 66 -36.33 -9.50 -8.50
C ASN A 66 -37.65 -9.69 -7.73
N SER A 67 -37.97 -10.92 -7.32
CA SER A 67 -39.11 -11.16 -6.42
C SER A 67 -38.80 -10.85 -4.95
N GLY A 68 -37.53 -10.56 -4.62
CA GLY A 68 -37.05 -10.30 -3.26
C GLY A 68 -36.81 -11.57 -2.44
N THR A 69 -36.76 -12.74 -3.08
CA THR A 69 -36.57 -14.03 -2.41
C THR A 69 -35.08 -14.26 -2.11
N ASN A 70 -34.78 -14.76 -0.92
CA ASN A 70 -33.45 -15.25 -0.56
C ASN A 70 -33.10 -16.51 -1.38
N ILE A 71 -31.94 -16.51 -2.03
CA ILE A 71 -31.49 -17.62 -2.88
C ILE A 71 -30.48 -18.48 -2.15
N LEU A 72 -30.70 -19.79 -2.18
CA LEU A 72 -29.78 -20.78 -1.61
C LEU A 72 -29.08 -21.53 -2.74
N VAL A 73 -27.79 -21.28 -2.94
CA VAL A 73 -27.00 -22.00 -3.96
C VAL A 73 -26.61 -23.36 -3.38
N ASP A 74 -27.20 -24.43 -3.90
CA ASP A 74 -27.12 -25.80 -3.37
C ASP A 74 -26.19 -26.72 -4.18
N SER A 75 -25.82 -26.33 -5.39
CA SER A 75 -24.93 -27.06 -6.29
C SER A 75 -24.13 -26.11 -7.18
N LYS A 76 -23.41 -26.67 -8.15
CA LYS A 76 -22.74 -25.94 -9.21
C LYS A 76 -23.70 -25.65 -10.35
N TYR A 77 -23.86 -24.38 -10.68
CA TYR A 77 -24.69 -23.93 -11.79
C TYR A 77 -23.86 -23.13 -12.77
N PHE A 78 -23.95 -23.50 -14.04
CA PHE A 78 -23.43 -22.66 -15.10
C PHE A 78 -24.37 -21.48 -15.35
N ILE A 79 -23.80 -20.30 -15.55
CA ILE A 79 -24.51 -19.04 -15.77
C ILE A 79 -23.89 -18.31 -16.95
N SER A 80 -24.70 -17.95 -17.94
CA SER A 80 -24.30 -17.00 -18.98
C SER A 80 -24.52 -15.59 -18.45
N GLY A 81 -23.51 -14.73 -18.46
CA GLY A 81 -23.73 -13.31 -18.20
C GLY A 81 -24.57 -12.66 -19.30
N SER A 82 -24.75 -11.35 -19.21
CA SER A 82 -25.31 -10.57 -20.30
C SER A 82 -24.65 -9.21 -20.43
N VAL A 83 -24.37 -8.79 -21.66
CA VAL A 83 -24.00 -7.39 -21.98
C VAL A 83 -25.09 -6.41 -21.53
N ASN A 84 -26.34 -6.85 -21.50
CA ASN A 84 -27.51 -6.11 -21.06
C ASN A 84 -28.13 -6.78 -19.83
N ALA A 85 -27.34 -6.90 -18.75
CA ALA A 85 -27.80 -7.55 -17.53
C ALA A 85 -29.12 -6.99 -17.02
N LYS A 86 -29.99 -7.87 -16.53
CA LYS A 86 -31.27 -7.48 -15.95
C LYS A 86 -31.02 -6.61 -14.72
N LEU A 87 -31.78 -5.52 -14.61
CA LEU A 87 -31.80 -4.70 -13.41
C LEU A 87 -32.45 -5.48 -12.27
N ILE A 88 -31.78 -5.53 -11.12
CA ILE A 88 -32.27 -6.05 -9.85
C ILE A 88 -32.55 -4.87 -8.92
N ASN A 89 -33.82 -4.64 -8.60
CA ASN A 89 -34.26 -3.50 -7.78
C ASN A 89 -34.62 -3.89 -6.33
N SER A 90 -34.81 -5.18 -6.07
CA SER A 90 -35.01 -5.77 -4.75
C SER A 90 -33.68 -6.01 -4.04
N ASN A 91 -33.75 -6.22 -2.72
CA ASN A 91 -32.58 -6.64 -1.95
C ASN A 91 -32.07 -8.01 -2.46
N ILE A 92 -30.75 -8.16 -2.50
CA ILE A 92 -30.09 -9.39 -2.93
C ILE A 92 -29.58 -10.09 -1.68
N ASN A 93 -30.04 -11.32 -1.46
CA ASN A 93 -29.53 -12.19 -0.40
C ASN A 93 -29.28 -13.58 -0.99
N MET A 94 -28.02 -13.97 -1.07
CA MET A 94 -27.59 -15.25 -1.65
C MET A 94 -26.66 -15.97 -0.68
N ASN A 95 -26.92 -17.24 -0.40
CA ASN A 95 -26.07 -18.03 0.48
C ASN A 95 -25.78 -19.41 -0.11
N GLY A 96 -24.53 -19.84 -0.07
CA GLY A 96 -24.13 -21.20 -0.41
C GLY A 96 -24.50 -22.17 0.71
N THR A 97 -25.17 -23.26 0.36
CA THR A 97 -25.64 -24.27 1.33
C THR A 97 -24.86 -25.58 1.27
N SER A 98 -23.91 -25.69 0.35
CA SER A 98 -23.06 -26.86 0.18
C SER A 98 -21.65 -26.46 -0.24
N ASN A 99 -20.70 -27.37 -0.11
CA ASN A 99 -19.34 -27.20 -0.66
C ASN A 99 -19.28 -27.19 -2.19
N LYS A 100 -20.41 -27.44 -2.87
CA LYS A 100 -20.57 -27.35 -4.32
C LYS A 100 -21.23 -26.06 -4.76
N ALA A 101 -21.61 -25.17 -3.82
CA ALA A 101 -22.30 -23.92 -4.13
C ALA A 101 -21.43 -23.03 -5.04
N GLU A 102 -21.69 -23.06 -6.34
CA GLU A 102 -20.84 -22.43 -7.34
C GLU A 102 -21.69 -21.83 -8.46
N LEU A 103 -21.38 -20.58 -8.82
CA LEU A 103 -21.83 -19.93 -10.04
C LEU A 103 -20.64 -19.90 -11.01
N ALA A 104 -20.67 -20.82 -11.98
CA ALA A 104 -19.62 -20.99 -12.98
C ALA A 104 -20.00 -20.25 -14.27
N PHE A 105 -19.26 -19.21 -14.62
CA PHE A 105 -19.54 -18.42 -15.80
C PHE A 105 -19.10 -19.14 -17.08
N THR A 106 -19.91 -19.06 -18.11
CA THR A 106 -19.65 -19.69 -19.41
C THR A 106 -19.15 -18.71 -20.47
N ASN A 107 -18.95 -17.43 -20.14
CA ASN A 107 -18.68 -16.40 -21.15
C ASN A 107 -17.36 -16.66 -21.85
N THR A 108 -17.36 -16.65 -23.17
CA THR A 108 -16.16 -16.92 -23.98
C THR A 108 -15.59 -15.67 -24.62
N THR A 109 -16.37 -14.60 -24.74
CA THR A 109 -15.97 -13.34 -25.39
C THR A 109 -16.58 -12.12 -24.68
N GLY A 110 -15.91 -10.97 -24.80
CA GLY A 110 -16.43 -9.69 -24.37
C GLY A 110 -16.53 -9.49 -22.85
N GLU A 111 -17.13 -8.36 -22.49
CA GLU A 111 -17.51 -7.99 -21.13
C GLU A 111 -18.99 -8.31 -20.94
N GLU A 112 -19.34 -9.15 -19.95
CA GLU A 112 -20.73 -9.32 -19.57
C GLU A 112 -20.92 -9.07 -18.07
N PHE A 113 -22.13 -8.63 -17.73
CA PHE A 113 -22.54 -8.38 -16.37
C PHE A 113 -23.47 -9.50 -15.90
N LEU A 114 -23.36 -9.88 -14.64
CA LEU A 114 -24.35 -10.76 -14.02
C LEU A 114 -25.54 -9.91 -13.56
N PHE A 115 -25.30 -8.90 -12.72
CA PHE A 115 -26.35 -8.05 -12.16
C PHE A 115 -26.08 -6.57 -12.39
N ASN A 116 -27.06 -5.89 -12.98
CA ASN A 116 -27.22 -4.44 -12.78
C ASN A 116 -28.05 -4.24 -11.52
N ILE A 117 -27.59 -3.46 -10.54
CA ILE A 117 -28.27 -3.36 -9.25
C ILE A 117 -28.69 -1.94 -8.88
N GLN A 118 -29.89 -1.83 -8.34
CA GLN A 118 -30.48 -0.67 -7.66
C GLN A 118 -31.03 -1.04 -6.27
N ALA A 119 -30.62 -2.21 -5.77
CA ALA A 119 -30.95 -2.72 -4.46
C ALA A 119 -30.47 -1.78 -3.35
N LYS A 120 -31.14 -1.76 -2.19
CA LYS A 120 -30.62 -1.09 -1.00
C LYS A 120 -29.61 -1.95 -0.24
N GLN A 121 -29.79 -3.28 -0.31
CA GLN A 121 -28.98 -4.24 0.42
C GLN A 121 -28.53 -5.37 -0.50
N VAL A 122 -27.25 -5.73 -0.40
CA VAL A 122 -26.65 -6.90 -1.04
C VAL A 122 -25.93 -7.71 0.04
N THR A 123 -26.23 -8.99 0.14
CA THR A 123 -25.54 -9.94 1.02
C THR A 123 -25.28 -11.22 0.25
N ILE A 124 -24.02 -11.62 0.17
CA ILE A 124 -23.60 -12.86 -0.48
C ILE A 124 -22.62 -13.58 0.43
N GLU A 125 -22.91 -14.83 0.72
CA GLU A 125 -22.11 -15.63 1.64
C GLU A 125 -21.87 -17.04 1.08
N ASN A 126 -20.68 -17.60 1.33
CA ASN A 126 -20.36 -19.01 1.09
C ASN A 126 -20.51 -19.49 -0.37
N ILE A 127 -20.38 -18.61 -1.37
CA ILE A 127 -20.54 -18.96 -2.78
C ILE A 127 -19.20 -18.90 -3.51
N ARG A 128 -18.97 -19.89 -4.38
CA ARG A 128 -17.86 -19.87 -5.34
C ARG A 128 -18.29 -19.21 -6.65
N PHE A 129 -17.47 -18.31 -7.17
CA PHE A 129 -17.60 -17.68 -8.47
C PHE A 129 -16.37 -18.03 -9.32
N THR A 130 -16.57 -18.65 -10.49
CA THR A 130 -15.45 -19.00 -11.39
C THR A 130 -15.70 -18.57 -12.83
N GLN A 131 -14.71 -17.96 -13.46
CA GLN A 131 -14.70 -17.68 -14.90
C GLN A 131 -13.35 -18.11 -15.47
N LYS A 132 -13.28 -19.33 -16.00
CA LYS A 132 -12.03 -19.92 -16.51
C LYS A 132 -11.80 -19.68 -18.00
N ASN A 133 -12.83 -19.20 -18.70
CA ASN A 133 -12.75 -18.87 -20.11
C ASN A 133 -12.13 -17.48 -20.31
N ASN A 134 -11.83 -17.14 -21.57
CA ASN A 134 -11.20 -15.87 -21.93
C ASN A 134 -12.12 -14.65 -21.81
N GLY A 135 -13.44 -14.84 -21.68
CA GLY A 135 -14.39 -13.73 -21.48
C GLY A 135 -14.28 -13.14 -20.07
N TYR A 136 -14.66 -11.87 -19.92
CA TYR A 136 -14.66 -11.18 -18.63
C TYR A 136 -16.07 -11.11 -18.06
N VAL A 137 -16.18 -11.33 -16.74
CA VAL A 137 -17.46 -11.24 -16.03
C VAL A 137 -17.37 -10.18 -14.95
N PHE A 138 -18.37 -9.31 -14.92
CA PHE A 138 -18.62 -8.36 -13.86
C PHE A 138 -19.81 -8.89 -13.05
N ILE A 139 -19.61 -9.24 -11.78
CA ILE A 139 -20.71 -9.78 -10.97
C ILE A 139 -21.75 -8.68 -10.71
N PHE A 140 -21.29 -7.51 -10.28
CA PHE A 140 -22.15 -6.37 -9.96
C PHE A 140 -21.75 -5.12 -10.74
N ASN A 141 -22.77 -4.47 -11.29
CA ASN A 141 -22.72 -3.11 -11.76
C ASN A 141 -23.80 -2.29 -11.03
N ILE A 142 -23.38 -1.39 -10.15
CA ILE A 142 -24.32 -0.49 -9.47
C ILE A 142 -24.77 0.58 -10.47
N GLN A 143 -26.08 0.69 -10.65
CA GLN A 143 -26.69 1.65 -11.57
C GLN A 143 -27.52 2.70 -10.85
N GLY A 144 -27.40 3.95 -11.27
CA GLY A 144 -28.23 5.06 -10.80
C GLY A 144 -27.60 5.87 -9.67
N SER A 145 -28.41 6.75 -9.09
CA SER A 145 -28.01 7.72 -8.05
C SER A 145 -28.47 7.34 -6.63
N LYS A 146 -29.03 6.15 -6.44
CA LYS A 146 -29.52 5.73 -5.12
C LYS A 146 -28.38 5.25 -4.25
N LYS A 147 -28.38 5.65 -2.99
CA LYS A 147 -27.51 5.12 -1.95
C LYS A 147 -27.82 3.65 -1.66
N LEU A 148 -26.78 2.84 -1.53
CA LEU A 148 -26.83 1.50 -0.98
C LEU A 148 -26.60 1.58 0.53
N ASP A 149 -27.46 0.95 1.33
CA ASP A 149 -27.32 0.93 2.79
C ASP A 149 -26.22 -0.06 3.20
N ASN A 150 -26.17 -1.22 2.54
CA ASN A 150 -25.21 -2.28 2.85
C ASN A 150 -24.85 -3.11 1.61
N PHE A 151 -23.55 -3.31 1.37
CA PHE A 151 -23.02 -4.25 0.39
C PHE A 151 -22.03 -5.19 1.08
N LYS A 152 -22.42 -6.45 1.26
CA LYS A 152 -21.69 -7.44 2.07
C LYS A 152 -21.38 -8.70 1.27
N ILE A 153 -20.10 -9.05 1.21
CA ILE A 153 -19.58 -10.26 0.56
C ILE A 153 -18.65 -10.98 1.54
N GLU A 154 -19.04 -12.17 1.98
CA GLU A 154 -18.25 -12.92 2.97
C GLU A 154 -18.06 -14.38 2.62
N HIS A 155 -16.95 -14.96 3.04
CA HIS A 155 -16.68 -16.39 2.90
C HIS A 155 -16.84 -16.93 1.47
N CYS A 156 -16.67 -16.05 0.48
CA CYS A 156 -16.81 -16.39 -0.93
C CYS A 156 -15.45 -16.74 -1.54
N TYR A 157 -15.48 -17.46 -2.65
CA TYR A 157 -14.29 -17.79 -3.44
C TYR A 157 -14.42 -17.22 -4.84
N PHE A 158 -13.40 -16.53 -5.33
CA PHE A 158 -13.35 -15.93 -6.67
C PHE A 158 -12.15 -16.45 -7.46
N GLU A 159 -12.37 -16.94 -8.68
CA GLU A 159 -11.28 -17.40 -9.54
C GLU A 159 -11.46 -17.05 -11.02
N GLY A 160 -10.38 -16.56 -11.64
CA GLY A 160 -10.29 -16.34 -13.08
C GLY A 160 -10.64 -14.92 -13.52
N ASN A 161 -11.23 -14.77 -14.71
CA ASN A 161 -11.48 -13.46 -15.34
C ASN A 161 -12.75 -12.79 -14.78
N ILE A 162 -12.74 -12.53 -13.48
CA ILE A 162 -13.87 -11.98 -12.72
C ILE A 162 -13.49 -10.60 -12.16
N ARG A 163 -14.45 -9.67 -12.24
CA ARG A 163 -14.54 -8.47 -11.41
C ARG A 163 -15.76 -8.60 -10.50
N LEU A 164 -15.60 -8.28 -9.22
CA LEU A 164 -16.73 -8.30 -8.30
C LEU A 164 -17.68 -7.14 -8.56
N LEU A 165 -17.16 -5.91 -8.51
CA LEU A 165 -17.99 -4.72 -8.42
C LEU A 165 -17.43 -3.57 -9.24
N THR A 166 -18.31 -2.91 -9.96
CA THR A 166 -18.07 -1.59 -10.54
C THR A 166 -19.27 -0.69 -10.28
N TRP A 167 -19.00 0.60 -10.16
CA TRP A 167 -20.03 1.63 -10.24
C TRP A 167 -19.97 2.29 -11.61
N LYS A 168 -21.00 2.09 -12.46
CA LYS A 168 -21.05 2.73 -13.78
C LYS A 168 -22.19 3.73 -13.83
N GLN A 169 -21.85 5.00 -13.76
CA GLN A 169 -22.74 6.08 -14.17
C GLN A 169 -22.47 6.39 -15.64
N THR A 170 -23.05 5.61 -16.56
CA THR A 170 -23.58 6.12 -17.85
C THR A 170 -24.14 5.05 -18.78
N THR A 171 -25.16 5.49 -19.52
CA THR A 171 -25.68 4.87 -20.74
C THR A 171 -25.04 5.42 -22.03
N ASP A 172 -24.35 6.57 -22.00
CA ASP A 172 -23.76 7.22 -23.19
C ASP A 172 -22.41 7.90 -22.88
N SER A 173 -21.31 7.20 -23.12
CA SER A 173 -19.91 7.64 -23.36
C SER A 173 -19.25 8.82 -22.59
N LYS A 174 -19.92 9.54 -21.69
CA LYS A 174 -19.40 10.67 -20.91
C LYS A 174 -19.51 10.37 -19.43
N VAL A 175 -18.40 10.32 -18.69
CA VAL A 175 -18.42 10.19 -17.23
C VAL A 175 -19.33 11.27 -16.63
N GLN A 176 -20.36 10.86 -15.87
CA GLN A 176 -21.18 11.79 -15.10
C GLN A 176 -20.65 11.82 -13.67
N PHE A 177 -20.24 13.01 -13.22
CA PHE A 177 -19.91 13.26 -11.82
C PHE A 177 -21.17 13.72 -11.09
N ILE A 178 -21.49 13.10 -9.96
CA ILE A 178 -22.61 13.51 -9.11
C ILE A 178 -22.08 14.36 -7.97
N ASP A 179 -22.75 15.49 -7.73
CA ASP A 179 -22.49 16.33 -6.58
C ASP A 179 -23.07 15.68 -5.30
N PRO A 180 -22.23 15.22 -4.37
CA PRO A 180 -22.68 14.56 -3.14
C PRO A 180 -23.30 15.54 -2.13
N THR A 181 -23.29 16.86 -2.40
CA THR A 181 -23.93 17.87 -1.54
C THR A 181 -25.43 18.01 -1.81
N VAL A 182 -25.88 17.61 -3.00
CA VAL A 182 -27.30 17.70 -3.42
C VAL A 182 -27.92 16.35 -3.76
N SER A 183 -27.14 15.27 -3.81
CA SER A 183 -27.62 13.91 -4.07
C SER A 183 -27.10 12.93 -3.03
N ASP A 184 -28.00 12.12 -2.46
CA ASP A 184 -27.64 11.03 -1.55
C ASP A 184 -27.38 9.73 -2.35
N PHE A 185 -26.12 9.55 -2.74
CA PHE A 185 -25.62 8.38 -3.47
C PHE A 185 -24.39 7.78 -2.77
N GLY A 186 -23.97 6.59 -3.23
CA GLY A 186 -22.82 5.88 -2.69
C GLY A 186 -23.21 4.66 -1.86
N ILE A 187 -22.33 4.23 -0.95
CA ILE A 187 -22.53 3.06 -0.10
C ILE A 187 -22.35 3.47 1.36
N THR A 188 -23.29 3.10 2.23
CA THR A 188 -23.14 3.40 3.67
C THR A 188 -22.15 2.43 4.31
N HIS A 189 -22.34 1.13 4.11
CA HIS A 189 -21.42 0.08 4.61
C HIS A 189 -21.03 -0.87 3.48
N PHE A 190 -19.73 -0.98 3.23
CA PHE A 190 -19.15 -1.95 2.31
C PHE A 190 -18.33 -2.96 3.11
N VAL A 191 -18.61 -4.25 2.94
CA VAL A 191 -17.95 -5.33 3.68
C VAL A 191 -17.47 -6.39 2.69
N PHE A 192 -16.16 -6.66 2.69
CA PHE A 192 -15.53 -7.73 1.91
C PHE A 192 -14.60 -8.53 2.83
N ASN A 193 -15.17 -9.52 3.54
CA ASN A 193 -14.46 -10.19 4.63
C ASN A 193 -14.33 -11.70 4.43
N ASN A 194 -13.20 -12.27 4.84
CA ASN A 194 -12.93 -13.70 4.87
C ASN A 194 -13.11 -14.39 3.50
N ASN A 195 -12.80 -13.68 2.41
CA ASN A 195 -12.91 -14.22 1.06
C ASN A 195 -11.58 -14.79 0.57
N THR A 196 -11.66 -15.68 -0.41
CA THR A 196 -10.50 -16.21 -1.12
C THR A 196 -10.55 -15.77 -2.58
N CYS A 197 -9.50 -15.10 -3.05
CA CYS A 197 -9.37 -14.63 -4.43
C CYS A 197 -8.16 -15.27 -5.09
N ARG A 198 -8.33 -15.85 -6.28
CA ARG A 198 -7.27 -16.55 -7.02
C ARG A 198 -7.23 -16.16 -8.49
N ASN A 199 -6.05 -15.83 -9.00
CA ASN A 199 -5.79 -15.74 -10.44
C ASN A 199 -6.74 -14.77 -11.16
N LEU A 200 -6.88 -13.56 -10.62
CA LEU A 200 -7.73 -12.51 -11.16
C LEU A 200 -7.03 -11.79 -12.31
N LYS A 201 -7.31 -12.17 -13.57
CA LYS A 201 -6.55 -11.71 -14.75
C LYS A 201 -7.13 -10.49 -15.48
N GLU A 202 -8.24 -9.92 -15.00
CA GLU A 202 -8.81 -8.71 -15.60
C GLU A 202 -7.77 -7.58 -15.48
N ARG A 203 -7.39 -6.98 -16.61
CA ARG A 203 -6.28 -6.02 -16.66
C ARG A 203 -6.77 -4.57 -16.63
N TYR A 204 -7.97 -4.30 -17.11
CA TYR A 204 -8.39 -2.94 -17.45
C TYR A 204 -8.81 -2.08 -16.25
N LYS A 205 -9.35 -2.67 -15.17
CA LYS A 205 -9.63 -1.94 -13.91
C LYS A 205 -9.47 -2.85 -12.70
N GLY A 206 -9.75 -2.35 -11.49
CA GLY A 206 -9.55 -3.14 -10.27
C GLY A 206 -10.58 -4.26 -10.07
N PHE A 207 -10.34 -5.21 -9.16
CA PHE A 207 -11.31 -6.28 -8.85
C PHE A 207 -12.57 -5.72 -8.16
N ILE A 208 -12.39 -4.70 -7.32
CA ILE A 208 -13.43 -3.83 -6.76
C ILE A 208 -13.10 -2.41 -7.22
N TYR A 209 -13.97 -1.82 -8.04
CA TYR A 209 -13.75 -0.50 -8.65
C TYR A 209 -14.86 0.49 -8.24
N LEU A 210 -14.52 1.40 -7.32
CA LEU A 210 -15.44 2.32 -6.64
C LEU A 210 -14.92 3.77 -6.65
N ASP A 211 -14.15 4.14 -7.67
CA ASP A 211 -13.70 5.52 -7.85
C ASP A 211 -14.89 6.48 -7.96
N ASP A 212 -14.76 7.67 -7.38
CA ASP A 212 -15.78 8.72 -7.27
C ASP A 212 -17.07 8.29 -6.54
N VAL A 213 -17.04 7.18 -5.79
CA VAL A 213 -18.17 6.69 -4.99
C VAL A 213 -17.95 7.00 -3.50
N PRO A 214 -18.78 7.87 -2.89
CA PRO A 214 -18.79 8.04 -1.45
C PRO A 214 -19.08 6.72 -0.73
N ILE A 215 -18.17 6.32 0.17
CA ILE A 215 -18.40 5.19 1.07
C ILE A 215 -18.16 5.67 2.49
N ALA A 216 -19.18 5.58 3.34
CA ALA A 216 -19.06 6.05 4.72
C ALA A 216 -18.17 5.12 5.56
N HIS A 217 -18.32 3.80 5.39
CA HIS A 217 -17.48 2.81 6.03
C HIS A 217 -17.23 1.63 5.08
N ALA A 218 -15.96 1.32 4.81
CA ALA A 218 -15.53 0.15 4.07
C ALA A 218 -14.63 -0.75 4.93
N GLU A 219 -14.86 -2.07 4.86
CA GLU A 219 -14.07 -3.09 5.54
C GLU A 219 -13.55 -4.12 4.53
N LEU A 220 -12.24 -4.38 4.56
CA LEU A 220 -11.59 -5.49 3.86
C LEU A 220 -10.77 -6.30 4.86
N ILE A 221 -11.37 -7.37 5.40
CA ILE A 221 -10.82 -8.06 6.57
C ILE A 221 -10.61 -9.55 6.32
N GLY A 222 -9.44 -10.09 6.68
CA GLY A 222 -9.23 -11.54 6.73
C GLY A 222 -9.25 -12.23 5.36
N ASN A 223 -8.98 -11.50 4.28
CA ASN A 223 -9.01 -12.07 2.93
C ASN A 223 -7.69 -12.74 2.56
N ASP A 224 -7.79 -13.82 1.80
CA ASP A 224 -6.66 -14.53 1.21
C ASP A 224 -6.68 -14.30 -0.30
N ILE A 225 -5.75 -13.48 -0.78
CA ILE A 225 -5.69 -13.00 -2.16
C ILE A 225 -4.39 -13.49 -2.78
N LYS A 226 -4.51 -14.16 -3.92
CA LYS A 226 -3.36 -14.62 -4.68
C LYS A 226 -3.53 -14.31 -6.15
N ASN A 227 -2.52 -13.67 -6.74
CA ASN A 227 -2.44 -13.35 -8.17
C ASN A 227 -3.60 -12.46 -8.65
N PHE A 228 -3.35 -11.14 -8.74
CA PHE A 228 -4.27 -10.19 -9.38
C PHE A 228 -3.49 -9.20 -10.26
N VAL A 229 -4.18 -8.42 -11.09
CA VAL A 229 -3.58 -7.42 -11.97
C VAL A 229 -4.12 -6.02 -11.62
N TYR A 230 -3.33 -4.97 -11.89
CA TYR A 230 -3.70 -3.58 -11.59
C TYR A 230 -3.96 -3.40 -10.08
N ALA A 231 -5.10 -2.86 -9.67
CA ALA A 231 -5.46 -2.68 -8.27
C ALA A 231 -6.49 -3.72 -7.80
N PHE A 232 -6.37 -4.26 -6.59
CA PHE A 232 -7.42 -5.17 -6.09
C PHE A 232 -8.67 -4.38 -5.64
N TYR A 233 -8.49 -3.36 -4.81
CA TYR A 233 -9.55 -2.44 -4.39
C TYR A 233 -9.19 -1.00 -4.78
N THR A 234 -10.11 -0.31 -5.47
CA THR A 234 -9.97 1.13 -5.74
C THR A 234 -11.16 1.91 -5.25
N GLN A 235 -10.87 2.97 -4.52
CA GLN A 235 -11.78 4.05 -4.20
C GLN A 235 -10.99 5.37 -4.31
N GLY A 236 -10.74 5.79 -5.55
CA GLY A 236 -10.03 7.02 -5.86
C GLY A 236 -10.94 8.20 -6.20
N ILE A 237 -10.34 9.38 -6.38
CA ILE A 237 -10.99 10.57 -6.93
C ILE A 237 -10.40 10.86 -8.31
N THR A 238 -11.26 10.92 -9.32
CA THR A 238 -10.85 11.26 -10.68
C THR A 238 -10.41 12.72 -10.74
N ASN A 239 -9.27 13.01 -11.38
CA ASN A 239 -8.71 14.38 -11.44
C ASN A 239 -9.67 15.40 -12.07
N GLU A 240 -10.49 14.98 -13.03
CA GLU A 240 -11.47 15.81 -13.72
C GLU A 240 -12.79 15.97 -12.94
N ASN A 241 -12.94 15.34 -11.77
CA ASN A 241 -14.16 15.41 -10.97
C ASN A 241 -14.30 16.80 -10.32
N PRO A 242 -15.27 17.63 -10.73
CA PRO A 242 -15.46 18.97 -10.16
C PRO A 242 -15.92 18.93 -8.70
N TYR A 243 -16.42 17.79 -8.23
CA TYR A 243 -16.88 17.56 -6.87
C TYR A 243 -15.90 16.71 -6.04
N GLY A 244 -14.66 16.54 -6.50
CA GLY A 244 -13.69 15.62 -5.89
C GLY A 244 -13.46 15.89 -4.40
N SER A 245 -13.39 17.15 -3.96
CA SER A 245 -13.26 17.49 -2.54
C SER A 245 -14.47 17.07 -1.72
N GLN A 246 -15.68 17.30 -2.24
CA GLN A 246 -16.92 16.93 -1.55
C GLN A 246 -17.12 15.41 -1.52
N VAL A 247 -16.64 14.71 -2.56
CA VAL A 247 -16.61 13.24 -2.57
C VAL A 247 -15.63 12.73 -1.50
N ALA A 248 -14.41 13.28 -1.44
CA ALA A 248 -13.41 12.92 -0.43
C ALA A 248 -13.95 13.06 1.00
N GLU A 249 -14.61 14.18 1.30
CA GLU A 249 -15.20 14.46 2.61
C GLU A 249 -16.24 13.41 3.04
N LYS A 250 -16.88 12.74 2.08
CA LYS A 250 -17.88 11.68 2.31
C LYS A 250 -17.28 10.27 2.32
N MET A 251 -16.01 10.12 1.91
CA MET A 251 -15.23 8.87 2.00
C MET A 251 -14.61 8.78 3.40
N ALA A 252 -15.43 8.44 4.39
CA ALA A 252 -15.11 8.74 5.78
C ALA A 252 -14.10 7.76 6.41
N TYR A 253 -14.23 6.46 6.18
CA TYR A 253 -13.40 5.46 6.85
C TYR A 253 -13.22 4.17 6.03
N LEU A 254 -11.97 3.71 5.98
CA LEU A 254 -11.56 2.43 5.41
C LEU A 254 -10.76 1.62 6.45
N GLU A 255 -11.21 0.40 6.75
CA GLU A 255 -10.50 -0.58 7.58
C GLU A 255 -9.97 -1.72 6.69
N VAL A 256 -8.65 -1.94 6.70
CA VAL A 256 -8.00 -3.02 5.94
C VAL A 256 -7.08 -3.80 6.86
N ARG A 257 -7.42 -5.05 7.15
CA ARG A 257 -6.65 -5.82 8.11
C ARG A 257 -6.74 -7.32 8.03
N ASP A 258 -5.75 -7.97 8.61
CA ASP A 258 -5.62 -9.43 8.65
C ASP A 258 -5.63 -10.08 7.25
N ASN A 259 -5.32 -9.33 6.19
CA ASN A 259 -5.31 -9.86 4.82
C ASN A 259 -3.95 -10.47 4.48
N THR A 260 -3.97 -11.55 3.70
CA THR A 260 -2.78 -12.12 3.08
C THR A 260 -2.87 -11.96 1.57
N VAL A 261 -1.87 -11.30 0.98
CA VAL A 261 -1.77 -11.00 -0.44
C VAL A 261 -0.45 -11.53 -0.97
N THR A 262 -0.50 -12.45 -1.93
CA THR A 262 0.69 -13.04 -2.53
C THR A 262 0.61 -13.08 -4.06
N SER A 263 1.76 -13.05 -4.72
CA SER A 263 1.85 -13.30 -6.16
C SER A 263 2.87 -14.39 -6.46
N ASP A 264 2.51 -15.31 -7.36
CA ASP A 264 3.42 -16.32 -7.89
C ASP A 264 4.48 -15.66 -8.78
N ASN A 265 5.69 -16.22 -8.81
CA ASN A 265 6.80 -15.68 -9.61
C ASN A 265 6.55 -15.67 -11.13
N ASP A 266 5.58 -16.44 -11.64
CA ASP A 266 5.18 -16.41 -13.05
C ASP A 266 4.00 -15.47 -13.33
N TRP A 267 3.56 -14.72 -12.32
CA TRP A 267 2.43 -13.79 -12.41
C TRP A 267 2.87 -12.33 -12.59
N ASP A 268 2.80 -11.83 -13.83
CA ASP A 268 3.01 -10.42 -14.11
C ASP A 268 1.77 -9.58 -13.80
N GLY A 269 1.84 -8.76 -12.74
CA GLY A 269 0.78 -7.85 -12.29
C GLY A 269 0.56 -6.62 -13.18
N ALA A 270 1.24 -6.56 -14.33
CA ALA A 270 1.24 -5.42 -15.23
C ALA A 270 -0.17 -4.94 -15.67
N PRO A 271 -0.56 -3.69 -15.34
CA PRO A 271 -1.74 -3.06 -15.91
C PRO A 271 -1.54 -2.73 -17.40
N PRO A 272 -2.60 -2.39 -18.15
CA PRO A 272 -2.54 -2.13 -19.59
C PRO A 272 -1.70 -0.89 -19.94
N SER A 273 -1.57 0.07 -19.02
CA SER A 273 -0.75 1.27 -19.19
C SER A 273 0.33 1.34 -18.09
N PRO A 274 1.57 1.76 -18.40
CA PRO A 274 2.63 1.90 -17.40
C PRO A 274 2.37 3.02 -16.38
N GLU A 275 1.43 3.93 -16.65
CA GLU A 275 1.05 5.02 -15.74
C GLU A 275 0.12 4.55 -14.60
N LEU A 276 -0.42 3.35 -14.72
CA LEU A 276 -1.30 2.74 -13.73
C LEU A 276 -0.50 2.02 -12.64
N TYR A 277 -1.13 1.82 -11.48
CA TYR A 277 -0.54 1.18 -10.32
C TYR A 277 -0.82 -0.33 -10.30
N HIS A 278 0.12 -1.12 -9.78
CA HIS A 278 -0.17 -2.46 -9.29
C HIS A 278 -0.20 -2.44 -7.76
N CYS A 279 -1.38 -2.54 -7.15
CA CYS A 279 -1.51 -2.39 -5.69
C CYS A 279 -2.66 -3.17 -5.09
N PHE A 280 -2.55 -3.59 -3.83
CA PHE A 280 -3.67 -4.23 -3.15
C PHE A 280 -4.76 -3.19 -2.83
N ILE A 281 -4.41 -2.07 -2.19
CA ILE A 281 -5.36 -0.99 -1.87
C ILE A 281 -5.00 0.30 -2.59
N PHE A 282 -5.98 0.93 -3.22
CA PHE A 282 -5.94 2.32 -3.65
C PHE A 282 -7.10 3.08 -3.00
N PHE A 283 -6.79 4.06 -2.14
CA PHE A 283 -7.81 4.82 -1.41
C PHE A 283 -7.45 6.31 -1.33
N GLU A 284 -8.42 7.16 -1.62
CA GLU A 284 -8.39 8.59 -1.28
C GLU A 284 -9.61 8.94 -0.41
N GLY A 285 -9.44 9.63 0.73
CA GLY A 285 -10.55 9.88 1.67
C GLY A 285 -10.12 10.53 2.99
N ASN A 286 -10.87 10.29 4.07
CA ASN A 286 -10.60 10.93 5.37
C ASN A 286 -9.68 10.09 6.27
N LYS A 287 -10.07 8.86 6.61
CA LYS A 287 -9.28 7.99 7.52
C LYS A 287 -9.10 6.58 6.96
N CYS A 288 -7.92 6.01 7.15
CA CYS A 288 -7.61 4.62 6.84
C CYS A 288 -6.87 3.95 8.00
N ASP A 289 -7.36 2.78 8.42
CA ASP A 289 -6.64 1.89 9.33
C ASP A 289 -6.16 0.69 8.51
N TYR A 290 -4.84 0.57 8.34
CA TYR A 290 -4.19 -0.48 7.56
C TYR A 290 -3.29 -1.31 8.47
N PHE A 291 -3.80 -2.44 8.97
CA PHE A 291 -3.13 -3.17 10.05
C PHE A 291 -3.03 -4.67 9.88
N ASN A 292 -1.91 -5.25 10.31
CA ASN A 292 -1.68 -6.70 10.31
C ASN A 292 -1.91 -7.37 8.93
N ASN A 293 -1.55 -6.68 7.84
CA ASN A 293 -1.61 -7.24 6.50
C ASN A 293 -0.25 -7.85 6.11
N HIS A 294 -0.27 -8.97 5.39
CA HIS A 294 0.89 -9.56 4.74
C HIS A 294 0.77 -9.35 3.23
N VAL A 295 1.66 -8.57 2.63
CA VAL A 295 1.70 -8.37 1.17
C VAL A 295 3.08 -8.71 0.62
N GLU A 296 3.14 -9.77 -0.20
CA GLU A 296 4.39 -10.30 -0.71
C GLU A 296 4.38 -10.63 -2.21
N GLY A 297 5.50 -10.33 -2.86
CA GLY A 297 5.79 -10.81 -4.20
C GLY A 297 5.04 -10.10 -5.32
N LEU A 298 4.36 -8.98 -5.05
CA LEU A 298 3.76 -8.18 -6.11
C LEU A 298 4.87 -7.68 -7.04
N HIS A 299 4.74 -7.91 -8.34
CA HIS A 299 5.79 -7.46 -9.27
C HIS A 299 5.28 -7.16 -10.66
N VAL A 300 6.06 -6.35 -11.36
CA VAL A 300 5.88 -6.04 -12.76
C VAL A 300 7.24 -6.05 -13.45
N ILE A 301 7.30 -6.63 -14.65
CA ILE A 301 8.57 -6.82 -15.39
C ILE A 301 8.62 -5.88 -16.60
N ASN A 302 9.74 -5.18 -16.79
CA ASN A 302 10.00 -4.31 -17.96
C ASN A 302 8.99 -3.17 -18.15
N ARG A 303 8.33 -2.71 -17.08
CA ARG A 303 7.45 -1.53 -17.11
C ARG A 303 7.75 -0.64 -15.94
N ALA A 304 7.65 0.67 -16.14
CA ALA A 304 7.76 1.65 -15.08
C ALA A 304 6.51 1.74 -14.17
N THR A 305 5.59 0.77 -14.27
CA THR A 305 4.44 0.62 -13.37
C THR A 305 4.93 0.61 -11.94
N VAL A 306 4.24 1.36 -11.09
CA VAL A 306 4.57 1.38 -9.67
C VAL A 306 3.86 0.25 -8.94
N VAL A 307 4.57 -0.38 -8.01
CA VAL A 307 4.07 -1.51 -7.23
C VAL A 307 4.01 -1.09 -5.76
N TYR A 308 2.84 -1.22 -5.16
CA TYR A 308 2.59 -0.95 -3.75
C TYR A 308 1.81 -2.09 -3.13
N ASP A 309 1.90 -2.26 -1.82
CA ASP A 309 0.83 -2.90 -1.07
C ASP A 309 -0.39 -1.96 -1.00
N ALA A 310 -0.17 -0.69 -0.65
CA ALA A 310 -1.23 0.30 -0.52
C ALA A 310 -0.80 1.68 -1.06
N TYR A 311 -1.69 2.31 -1.81
CA TYR A 311 -1.66 3.73 -2.14
C TYR A 311 -2.75 4.41 -1.31
N LEU A 312 -2.33 5.15 -0.27
CA LEU A 312 -3.24 5.76 0.71
C LEU A 312 -3.10 7.28 0.69
N SER A 313 -4.16 7.95 0.26
CA SER A 313 -4.27 9.42 0.19
C SER A 313 -5.39 9.91 1.09
N CYS A 314 -5.22 9.72 2.40
CA CYS A 314 -6.19 10.09 3.43
C CYS A 314 -5.72 11.27 4.30
N TRP A 315 -6.56 11.82 5.17
CA TRP A 315 -6.13 12.79 6.17
C TRP A 315 -5.48 12.13 7.38
N ASP A 316 -6.04 11.02 7.85
CA ASP A 316 -5.54 10.26 8.98
C ASP A 316 -5.20 8.83 8.55
N LEU A 317 -3.99 8.37 8.88
CA LEU A 317 -3.51 7.04 8.52
C LEU A 317 -2.86 6.38 9.72
N ASP A 318 -3.41 5.24 10.11
CA ASP A 318 -2.81 4.30 11.05
C ASP A 318 -2.33 3.07 10.25
N TYR A 319 -1.01 2.96 10.03
CA TYR A 319 -0.36 1.89 9.27
C TYR A 319 0.53 1.04 10.19
N GLU A 320 -0.01 -0.06 10.69
CA GLU A 320 0.58 -0.79 11.84
C GLU A 320 0.73 -2.31 11.63
N ASP A 321 1.81 -2.88 12.16
CA ASP A 321 2.01 -4.33 12.23
C ASP A 321 1.98 -5.05 10.85
N ASN A 322 2.28 -4.35 9.75
CA ASN A 322 2.23 -4.93 8.41
C ASN A 322 3.54 -5.60 8.01
N TYR A 323 3.43 -6.66 7.20
CA TYR A 323 4.55 -7.34 6.57
C TYR A 323 4.54 -7.09 5.07
N TRP A 324 5.57 -6.39 4.59
CA TRP A 324 5.77 -6.02 3.19
C TRP A 324 7.04 -6.71 2.68
N LYS A 325 6.94 -7.51 1.62
CA LYS A 325 8.12 -8.23 1.09
C LYS A 325 8.14 -8.31 -0.43
N ASN A 326 9.27 -7.92 -1.02
CA ASN A 326 9.56 -8.12 -2.45
C ASN A 326 8.48 -7.56 -3.40
N ASN A 327 7.81 -6.46 -3.01
CA ASN A 327 6.85 -5.80 -3.89
C ASN A 327 7.60 -4.82 -4.81
N ILE A 328 7.97 -5.26 -6.03
CA ILE A 328 8.98 -4.60 -6.87
C ILE A 328 8.54 -4.44 -8.32
N SER A 329 8.71 -3.23 -8.84
CA SER A 329 8.78 -2.98 -10.27
C SER A 329 10.22 -3.19 -10.77
N PHE A 330 10.40 -4.12 -11.71
CA PHE A 330 11.69 -4.38 -12.37
C PHE A 330 11.85 -3.51 -13.61
N SER A 331 12.21 -2.25 -13.38
CA SER A 331 12.51 -1.29 -14.42
C SER A 331 13.57 -0.28 -13.96
N ALA A 332 14.58 -0.07 -14.80
CA ALA A 332 15.59 0.97 -14.61
C ALA A 332 15.01 2.40 -14.59
N THR A 333 13.86 2.61 -15.23
CA THR A 333 13.18 3.92 -15.30
C THR A 333 12.00 4.05 -14.36
N LYS A 334 11.80 3.08 -13.44
CA LYS A 334 10.74 3.18 -12.45
C LYS A 334 10.89 4.47 -11.65
N SER A 335 9.77 5.01 -11.20
CA SER A 335 9.71 6.13 -10.26
C SER A 335 8.71 5.78 -9.17
N ASN A 336 8.68 6.59 -8.12
CA ASN A 336 7.70 6.48 -7.04
C ASN A 336 7.71 5.14 -6.27
N ALA A 337 8.85 4.47 -6.10
CA ALA A 337 8.94 3.17 -5.43
C ALA A 337 8.97 3.29 -3.89
N GLU A 338 8.02 4.01 -3.31
CA GLU A 338 7.96 4.25 -1.87
C GLU A 338 7.47 3.06 -1.05
N LEU A 339 8.08 2.86 0.13
CA LEU A 339 7.57 1.99 1.19
C LEU A 339 6.45 2.68 1.98
N MET A 340 6.65 3.95 2.31
CA MET A 340 5.67 4.80 3.01
C MET A 340 5.26 5.95 2.10
N LYS A 341 4.17 5.76 1.34
CA LYS A 341 3.63 6.77 0.43
C LYS A 341 2.47 7.49 1.07
N SER A 342 2.43 8.80 0.90
CA SER A 342 1.20 9.55 1.20
C SER A 342 1.00 10.77 0.30
N LYS A 343 -0.25 10.95 -0.11
CA LYS A 343 -0.80 12.14 -0.77
C LYS A 343 -1.91 12.75 0.11
N SER A 344 -2.23 14.04 -0.05
CA SER A 344 -3.39 14.64 0.60
C SER A 344 -4.64 14.45 -0.26
N ALA A 345 -5.79 14.23 0.36
CA ALA A 345 -7.05 14.05 -0.35
C ALA A 345 -7.47 15.30 -1.16
N THR A 346 -7.07 16.51 -0.74
CA THR A 346 -7.33 17.75 -1.49
C THR A 346 -6.22 18.79 -1.32
N LYS A 347 -6.14 19.74 -2.26
CA LYS A 347 -5.12 20.81 -2.30
C LYS A 347 -5.39 22.00 -1.35
N ARG A 348 -6.53 22.06 -0.66
CA ARG A 348 -7.02 23.32 -0.06
C ARG A 348 -6.83 23.49 1.45
N ASP A 349 -6.67 22.40 2.21
CA ASP A 349 -6.30 22.45 3.63
C ASP A 349 -5.28 21.35 3.92
N TYR A 350 -4.04 21.75 4.24
CA TYR A 350 -2.95 20.86 4.63
C TYR A 350 -2.97 20.54 6.14
N HIS A 351 -3.80 21.26 6.90
CA HIS A 351 -4.06 20.97 8.31
C HIS A 351 -4.87 19.69 8.47
N GLY A 352 -4.58 18.93 9.53
CA GLY A 352 -5.22 17.68 9.88
C GLY A 352 -4.59 16.43 9.24
N ILE A 353 -3.45 16.56 8.55
CA ILE A 353 -2.79 15.43 7.89
C ILE A 353 -1.83 14.72 8.86
N ASN A 354 -2.22 13.54 9.32
CA ASN A 354 -1.50 12.73 10.32
C ASN A 354 -1.15 11.35 9.78
N ARG A 355 0.08 10.89 10.05
CA ARG A 355 0.57 9.57 9.64
C ARG A 355 1.22 8.84 10.80
N LEU A 356 0.80 7.60 11.03
CA LEU A 356 1.45 6.65 11.91
C LEU A 356 1.91 5.44 11.10
N TYR A 357 3.21 5.16 11.14
CA TYR A 357 3.82 3.94 10.61
C TYR A 357 4.53 3.22 11.75
N LYS A 358 3.93 2.13 12.23
CA LYS A 358 4.41 1.44 13.43
C LYS A 358 4.56 -0.05 13.29
N ASN A 359 5.65 -0.61 13.84
CA ASN A 359 5.91 -2.05 13.91
C ASN A 359 5.88 -2.79 12.55
N ASN A 360 6.08 -2.08 11.44
CA ASN A 360 6.04 -2.69 10.11
C ASN A 360 7.39 -3.33 9.76
N THR A 361 7.34 -4.37 8.93
CA THR A 361 8.52 -5.05 8.40
C THR A 361 8.55 -4.91 6.88
N TYR A 362 9.62 -4.34 6.35
CA TYR A 362 9.85 -4.14 4.92
C TYR A 362 11.07 -4.91 4.46
N ILE A 363 10.91 -5.82 3.49
CA ILE A 363 11.99 -6.69 3.01
C ILE A 363 12.14 -6.60 1.48
N VAL A 364 13.37 -6.37 1.00
CA VAL A 364 13.74 -6.53 -0.42
C VAL A 364 14.99 -7.40 -0.53
N GLU A 365 14.81 -8.64 -0.96
CA GLU A 365 15.89 -9.61 -1.05
C GLU A 365 16.61 -9.53 -2.40
N LYS A 366 17.95 -9.63 -2.36
CA LYS A 366 18.78 -9.77 -3.57
C LYS A 366 18.35 -10.96 -4.44
N SER A 367 18.01 -12.08 -3.81
CA SER A 367 17.57 -13.31 -4.50
C SER A 367 16.28 -13.13 -5.28
N TYR A 368 15.48 -12.10 -4.98
CA TYR A 368 14.29 -11.82 -5.75
C TYR A 368 14.64 -11.44 -7.19
N ALA A 369 15.66 -10.59 -7.40
CA ALA A 369 16.14 -10.30 -8.75
C ALA A 369 16.75 -11.53 -9.46
N ASP A 370 17.39 -12.44 -8.71
CA ASP A 370 17.94 -13.68 -9.27
C ASP A 370 16.83 -14.56 -9.88
N ILE A 371 15.66 -14.66 -9.23
CA ILE A 371 14.50 -15.43 -9.71
C ILE A 371 14.04 -14.93 -11.08
N PHE A 372 14.03 -13.62 -11.30
CA PHE A 372 13.57 -13.00 -12.55
C PHE A 372 14.68 -12.72 -13.55
N ASN A 373 15.94 -13.11 -13.25
CA ASN A 373 17.12 -12.76 -14.03
C ASN A 373 17.21 -11.24 -14.32
N ARG A 374 17.08 -10.43 -13.26
CA ARG A 374 17.06 -8.96 -13.33
C ARG A 374 18.30 -8.33 -12.70
N PRO A 375 18.69 -7.13 -13.14
CA PRO A 375 19.76 -6.38 -12.48
C PRO A 375 19.39 -6.03 -11.03
N TYR A 376 20.34 -6.19 -10.11
CA TYR A 376 20.13 -5.82 -8.70
C TYR A 376 19.89 -4.33 -8.48
N ASP A 377 20.35 -3.49 -9.41
CA ASP A 377 20.07 -2.05 -9.37
C ASP A 377 18.59 -1.72 -9.50
N GLU A 378 17.75 -2.64 -10.01
CA GLU A 378 16.30 -2.47 -10.09
C GLU A 378 15.59 -2.80 -8.76
N LEU A 379 16.29 -3.33 -7.75
CA LEU A 379 15.74 -3.63 -6.41
C LEU A 379 15.65 -2.40 -5.48
N TRP A 380 15.71 -1.20 -6.02
CA TRP A 380 15.67 0.00 -5.19
C TRP A 380 14.23 0.36 -4.76
N VAL A 381 14.11 0.87 -3.55
CA VAL A 381 12.88 1.43 -2.96
C VAL A 381 13.22 2.75 -2.26
N SER A 382 12.22 3.60 -2.05
CA SER A 382 12.34 4.84 -1.26
C SER A 382 11.70 4.65 0.11
N LEU A 383 12.35 5.15 1.17
CA LEU A 383 11.81 5.04 2.53
C LEU A 383 10.42 5.70 2.61
N SER A 384 10.31 6.93 2.11
CA SER A 384 9.04 7.64 2.08
C SER A 384 9.01 8.75 1.03
N TYR A 385 7.80 9.11 0.61
CA TYR A 385 7.51 10.35 -0.10
C TYR A 385 6.18 10.92 0.36
N TYR A 386 6.19 12.22 0.63
CA TYR A 386 5.03 13.00 1.04
C TYR A 386 4.79 14.06 -0.01
N GLN A 387 3.57 14.17 -0.54
CA GLN A 387 3.28 15.12 -1.64
C GLN A 387 2.97 16.54 -1.14
N HIS A 388 2.52 16.70 0.10
CA HIS A 388 2.05 17.96 0.67
C HIS A 388 2.61 18.15 2.09
N GLU A 389 2.47 19.36 2.63
CA GLU A 389 2.77 19.67 4.03
C GLU A 389 1.90 18.82 4.97
N MET A 390 2.47 18.40 6.11
CA MET A 390 1.82 17.51 7.09
C MET A 390 1.94 18.03 8.52
N ASP A 391 0.94 17.75 9.35
CA ASP A 391 0.97 18.09 10.77
C ASP A 391 1.85 17.13 11.56
N THR A 392 1.63 15.82 11.37
CA THR A 392 2.33 14.80 12.15
C THR A 392 2.69 13.60 11.29
N VAL A 393 3.93 13.16 11.42
CA VAL A 393 4.40 11.88 10.90
C VAL A 393 5.19 11.17 11.99
N VAL A 394 4.73 9.99 12.39
CA VAL A 394 5.40 9.10 13.34
C VAL A 394 5.79 7.83 12.61
N VAL A 395 7.08 7.52 12.63
CA VAL A 395 7.66 6.28 12.11
C VAL A 395 8.39 5.61 13.25
N GLU A 396 7.79 4.57 13.82
CA GLU A 396 8.33 3.93 15.02
C GLU A 396 8.38 2.41 14.99
N ASN A 397 9.43 1.83 15.58
CA ASN A 397 9.61 0.38 15.73
C ASN A 397 9.55 -0.42 14.41
N ASN A 398 9.85 0.21 13.26
CA ASN A 398 9.81 -0.48 11.97
C ASN A 398 11.16 -1.16 11.68
N THR A 399 11.11 -2.26 10.93
CA THR A 399 12.29 -2.97 10.41
C THR A 399 12.34 -2.82 8.89
N PHE A 400 13.48 -2.36 8.37
CA PHE A 400 13.76 -2.23 6.95
C PHE A 400 14.98 -3.10 6.61
N ASP A 401 14.79 -4.21 5.91
CA ASP A 401 15.88 -5.05 5.38
C ASP A 401 15.82 -5.06 3.85
N VAL A 402 16.49 -4.09 3.23
CA VAL A 402 16.32 -3.80 1.81
C VAL A 402 17.64 -3.80 1.06
N TYR A 403 17.61 -4.19 -0.22
CA TYR A 403 18.82 -4.19 -1.02
C TYR A 403 19.34 -2.75 -1.28
N LYS A 404 18.52 -1.87 -1.87
CA LYS A 404 18.94 -0.52 -2.24
C LYS A 404 17.89 0.49 -1.76
N LEU A 405 18.27 1.35 -0.81
CA LEU A 405 17.34 2.30 -0.18
C LEU A 405 17.61 3.74 -0.62
N ALA A 406 16.64 4.38 -1.25
CA ALA A 406 16.60 5.84 -1.32
C ALA A 406 16.09 6.36 0.02
N MET A 407 16.90 7.20 0.65
CA MET A 407 16.51 7.86 1.90
C MET A 407 15.41 8.90 1.60
N PRO A 408 14.62 9.28 2.61
CA PRO A 408 13.46 10.13 2.40
C PRO A 408 13.82 11.45 1.73
N TYR A 409 13.02 11.82 0.74
CA TYR A 409 12.97 13.14 0.13
C TYR A 409 11.59 13.72 0.43
N GLY A 410 11.54 14.70 1.31
CA GLY A 410 10.31 15.10 1.99
C GLY A 410 9.76 16.44 1.54
N GLN A 411 8.47 16.62 1.81
CA GLN A 411 7.81 17.92 1.88
C GLN A 411 7.85 18.40 3.34
N PRO A 412 7.35 19.61 3.64
CA PRO A 412 7.37 20.16 4.99
C PRO A 412 6.52 19.34 5.97
N ILE A 413 7.02 19.10 7.18
CA ILE A 413 6.29 18.36 8.24
C ILE A 413 6.45 19.14 9.55
N HIS A 414 5.37 19.45 10.25
CA HIS A 414 5.44 20.18 11.52
C HIS A 414 6.07 19.33 12.63
N ASN A 415 5.57 18.09 12.79
CA ASN A 415 6.03 17.16 13.82
C ASN A 415 6.45 15.83 13.20
N TYR A 416 7.76 15.59 13.12
CA TYR A 416 8.30 14.36 12.57
C TYR A 416 9.03 13.57 13.65
N THR A 417 8.60 12.32 13.88
CA THR A 417 9.26 11.39 14.79
C THR A 417 9.72 10.15 14.03
N PHE A 418 11.01 9.85 14.10
CA PHE A 418 11.63 8.64 13.57
C PHE A 418 12.37 7.92 14.69
N SER A 419 11.74 6.93 15.32
CA SER A 419 12.30 6.32 16.54
C SER A 419 12.26 4.80 16.62
N ASN A 420 13.24 4.20 17.28
CA ASN A 420 13.33 2.74 17.48
C ASN A 420 13.31 1.93 16.16
N ASN A 421 13.65 2.54 15.02
CA ASN A 421 13.64 1.83 13.75
C ASN A 421 14.96 1.10 13.54
N THR A 422 14.90 -0.05 12.88
CA THR A 422 16.07 -0.80 12.42
C THR A 422 16.15 -0.75 10.89
N ILE A 423 17.22 -0.17 10.35
CA ILE A 423 17.51 -0.16 8.91
C ILE A 423 18.75 -1.00 8.65
N HIS A 424 18.59 -2.04 7.85
CA HIS A 424 19.66 -2.78 7.21
C HIS A 424 19.51 -2.60 5.70
N ALA A 425 20.39 -1.80 5.10
CA ALA A 425 20.44 -1.66 3.65
C ALA A 425 21.78 -2.17 3.10
N TYR A 426 21.76 -2.84 1.94
CA TYR A 426 23.02 -3.23 1.30
C TYR A 426 23.75 -1.98 0.76
N MET A 427 23.01 -1.04 0.18
CA MET A 427 23.52 0.26 -0.26
C MET A 427 22.42 1.33 -0.25
N VAL A 428 22.83 2.58 -0.33
CA VAL A 428 21.92 3.72 -0.54
C VAL A 428 21.77 4.00 -2.03
N ASN A 429 20.55 4.31 -2.46
CA ASN A 429 20.26 4.73 -3.83
C ASN A 429 20.86 6.12 -4.10
N GLU A 430 21.29 6.37 -5.34
CA GLU A 430 21.92 7.63 -5.74
C GLU A 430 20.90 8.77 -5.99
N SER A 431 19.93 8.93 -5.09
CA SER A 431 19.00 10.06 -5.03
C SER A 431 19.70 11.34 -4.57
N PHE A 432 19.13 12.50 -4.91
CA PHE A 432 19.61 13.80 -4.43
C PHE A 432 19.43 13.89 -2.90
N ASN A 433 20.54 14.14 -2.20
CA ASN A 433 20.61 14.49 -0.78
C ASN A 433 19.91 13.49 0.17
N ASN A 434 20.52 12.32 0.34
CA ASN A 434 20.01 11.31 1.27
C ASN A 434 20.19 11.76 2.73
N CYS A 435 19.13 11.66 3.53
CA CYS A 435 19.20 11.93 4.96
C CYS A 435 18.26 11.07 5.80
N ILE A 436 18.53 10.93 7.09
CA ILE A 436 17.62 10.26 8.03
C ILE A 436 16.50 11.21 8.44
N LEU A 437 16.88 12.44 8.80
CA LEU A 437 15.98 13.45 9.32
C LEU A 437 15.88 14.66 8.36
N PRO A 438 14.87 14.69 7.49
CA PRO A 438 14.58 15.86 6.67
C PRO A 438 13.84 16.95 7.46
N ALA A 439 14.44 18.13 7.58
CA ALA A 439 13.83 19.33 8.14
C ALA A 439 13.63 20.38 7.03
N TYR A 440 12.42 20.44 6.49
CA TYR A 440 12.06 21.31 5.36
C TYR A 440 11.43 22.62 5.84
N ARG A 441 11.47 23.64 4.97
CA ARG A 441 10.74 24.90 5.14
C ARG A 441 9.25 24.63 5.17
N LEU A 442 8.59 25.01 6.26
CA LEU A 442 7.13 25.05 6.38
C LEU A 442 6.55 26.34 5.77
N ASP A 443 5.37 26.24 5.18
CA ASP A 443 4.64 27.42 4.73
C ASP A 443 4.16 28.25 5.93
N ASN A 444 3.82 27.59 7.05
CA ASN A 444 3.31 28.24 8.26
C ASN A 444 4.03 27.75 9.54
N PRO A 445 5.33 28.02 9.71
CA PRO A 445 6.12 27.48 10.82
C PRO A 445 5.58 27.91 12.19
N SER A 446 5.59 26.98 13.15
CA SER A 446 5.24 27.18 14.55
C SER A 446 6.47 26.96 15.46
N PRO A 447 6.60 27.70 16.57
CA PRO A 447 7.62 27.42 17.58
C PRO A 447 7.54 26.05 18.25
N THR A 448 6.43 25.32 18.03
CA THR A 448 6.23 23.96 18.53
C THR A 448 6.72 22.88 17.56
N ASP A 449 7.11 23.26 16.33
CA ASP A 449 7.55 22.30 15.31
C ASP A 449 8.77 21.52 15.77
N THR A 450 8.71 20.21 15.64
CA THR A 450 9.67 19.31 16.27
C THR A 450 10.05 18.15 15.34
N TYR A 451 11.36 17.94 15.20
CA TYR A 451 11.95 16.85 14.43
C TYR A 451 12.79 15.97 15.36
N ILE A 452 12.41 14.70 15.49
CA ILE A 452 13.02 13.74 16.42
C ILE A 452 13.53 12.55 15.62
N ALA A 453 14.80 12.22 15.80
CA ALA A 453 15.36 10.93 15.42
C ALA A 453 16.05 10.30 16.64
N ARG A 454 15.50 9.22 17.19
CA ARG A 454 16.08 8.60 18.40
C ARG A 454 16.06 7.09 18.42
N ASP A 455 17.03 6.52 19.13
CA ASP A 455 17.07 5.08 19.41
C ASP A 455 17.04 4.20 18.14
N ASN A 456 17.49 4.73 16.99
CA ASN A 456 17.50 3.99 15.73
C ASN A 456 18.80 3.20 15.55
N HIS A 457 18.70 2.06 14.87
CA HIS A 457 19.84 1.24 14.46
C HIS A 457 19.92 1.20 12.93
N ILE A 458 20.88 1.91 12.33
CA ILE A 458 21.00 2.07 10.88
C ILE A 458 22.34 1.52 10.41
N VAL A 459 22.31 0.56 9.48
CA VAL A 459 23.49 -0.10 8.91
C VAL A 459 23.38 -0.13 7.39
N ILE A 460 24.29 0.58 6.72
CA ILE A 460 24.48 0.56 5.27
C ILE A 460 25.76 -0.22 4.99
N LYS A 461 25.66 -1.38 4.33
CA LYS A 461 26.80 -2.31 4.20
C LYS A 461 27.88 -1.84 3.25
N THR A 462 27.51 -1.18 2.16
CA THR A 462 28.43 -0.78 1.10
C THR A 462 28.24 0.68 0.70
N PRO A 463 29.33 1.41 0.39
CA PRO A 463 29.23 2.78 -0.12
C PRO A 463 28.55 2.79 -1.50
N ALA A 464 27.84 3.88 -1.82
CA ALA A 464 27.32 4.07 -3.17
C ALA A 464 28.49 4.21 -4.17
N PRO A 465 28.39 3.59 -5.37
CA PRO A 465 29.50 3.56 -6.33
C PRO A 465 29.91 4.95 -6.83
N TYR A 466 28.99 5.93 -6.92
CA TYR A 466 29.29 7.30 -7.36
C TYR A 466 28.44 8.36 -6.63
N SER A 467 28.70 8.64 -5.34
CA SER A 467 28.05 9.80 -4.71
C SER A 467 28.86 11.09 -4.94
N GLU A 468 28.48 11.92 -5.90
CA GLU A 468 28.80 13.36 -5.82
C GLU A 468 27.88 14.06 -4.81
N LYS A 469 26.71 13.47 -4.57
CA LYS A 469 25.60 13.98 -3.75
C LYS A 469 25.87 13.82 -2.24
N GLN A 470 25.33 14.72 -1.42
CA GLN A 470 25.58 14.73 0.02
C GLN A 470 24.72 13.70 0.74
N ASN A 471 25.34 12.75 1.45
CA ASN A 471 24.66 11.91 2.44
C ASN A 471 24.83 12.57 3.81
N SER A 472 23.74 12.82 4.54
CA SER A 472 23.79 13.40 5.88
C SER A 472 22.88 12.71 6.89
N LEU A 473 23.07 12.95 8.19
CA LEU A 473 22.12 12.48 9.19
C LEU A 473 20.86 13.34 9.17
N ILE A 474 21.07 14.66 9.19
CA ILE A 474 20.04 15.69 9.14
C ILE A 474 20.22 16.48 7.85
N MET A 475 19.14 16.74 7.13
CA MET A 475 19.14 17.67 6.01
C MET A 475 18.17 18.79 6.31
N THR A 476 18.63 20.02 6.10
CA THR A 476 17.80 21.20 6.26
C THR A 476 17.61 21.89 4.91
N VAL A 477 16.36 22.17 4.51
CA VAL A 477 16.05 22.78 3.21
C VAL A 477 15.18 24.02 3.42
N GLY A 478 15.66 25.21 3.05
CA GLY A 478 14.89 26.46 3.15
C GLY A 478 15.61 27.67 2.58
N ASN A 479 14.94 28.83 2.51
CA ASN A 479 15.49 30.12 2.07
C ASN A 479 16.18 30.89 3.23
N LYS A 480 17.07 31.84 2.90
CA LYS A 480 18.02 32.54 3.81
C LYS A 480 17.44 33.19 5.07
N ASN A 481 16.13 33.26 5.24
CA ASN A 481 15.48 34.03 6.33
C ASN A 481 14.24 33.34 6.96
N GLU A 482 13.89 32.10 6.58
CA GLU A 482 12.50 31.61 6.75
C GLU A 482 12.30 30.35 7.59
N VAL A 483 13.35 29.63 8.00
CA VAL A 483 13.19 28.60 9.02
C VAL A 483 13.48 29.25 10.37
N LYS A 484 12.44 29.82 10.98
CA LYS A 484 12.47 30.23 12.38
C LYS A 484 11.76 29.13 13.19
N THR A 485 12.41 28.72 14.28
CA THR A 485 11.80 28.04 15.45
C THR A 485 11.51 26.53 15.43
N ALA A 486 12.12 25.71 14.56
CA ALA A 486 12.05 24.25 14.72
C ALA A 486 13.01 23.73 15.80
N LYS A 487 12.56 22.76 16.61
CA LYS A 487 13.36 22.00 17.57
C LYS A 487 13.83 20.69 16.93
N ILE A 488 15.14 20.42 16.95
CA ILE A 488 15.70 19.16 16.46
C ILE A 488 16.28 18.36 17.63
N ILE A 489 15.88 17.10 17.74
CA ILE A 489 16.40 16.12 18.71
C ILE A 489 16.95 14.92 17.94
N PHE A 490 18.24 14.64 18.08
CA PHE A 490 18.90 13.50 17.44
C PHE A 490 19.71 12.73 18.49
N GLU A 491 19.15 11.65 19.04
CA GLU A 491 19.73 11.01 20.23
C GLU A 491 19.76 9.48 20.23
N ASN A 492 20.76 8.89 20.90
CA ASN A 492 20.85 7.44 21.12
C ASN A 492 20.83 6.58 19.83
N ASN A 493 21.22 7.13 18.68
CA ASN A 493 21.23 6.36 17.43
C ASN A 493 22.57 5.64 17.24
N TYR A 494 22.53 4.40 16.72
CA TYR A 494 23.68 3.72 16.14
C TYR A 494 23.61 3.78 14.61
N ILE A 495 24.67 4.28 13.99
CA ILE A 495 24.71 4.54 12.55
C ILE A 495 26.03 4.05 11.97
N GLU A 496 25.96 3.06 11.11
CA GLU A 496 27.08 2.60 10.29
C GLU A 496 26.78 2.94 8.83
N TRP A 497 27.44 3.97 8.31
CA TRP A 497 27.19 4.49 6.97
C TRP A 497 28.52 4.87 6.27
N PRO A 498 29.07 3.97 5.44
CA PRO A 498 30.37 4.11 4.79
C PRO A 498 30.61 5.47 4.11
N ASP A 499 29.67 5.96 3.32
CA ASP A 499 29.79 7.19 2.53
C ASP A 499 29.00 8.37 3.12
N LEU A 500 28.82 8.41 4.44
CA LEU A 500 28.28 9.57 5.14
C LEU A 500 29.23 10.77 5.01
N LYS A 501 28.69 11.92 4.58
CA LYS A 501 29.49 13.13 4.31
C LYS A 501 29.33 14.21 5.37
N ALA A 502 28.17 14.29 6.02
CA ALA A 502 27.88 15.32 7.00
C ALA A 502 26.94 14.84 8.11
N VAL A 503 27.02 15.46 9.29
CA VAL A 503 26.00 15.30 10.34
C VAL A 503 24.76 16.11 9.97
N ILE A 504 24.96 17.39 9.62
CA ILE A 504 23.91 18.30 9.15
C ILE A 504 24.33 18.83 7.77
N SER A 505 23.42 18.79 6.79
CA SER A 505 23.63 19.38 5.46
C SER A 505 22.57 20.43 5.12
N SER A 506 22.98 21.42 4.32
CA SER A 506 22.11 22.41 3.68
C SER A 506 22.47 22.45 2.20
N PRO A 507 21.78 21.69 1.34
CA PRO A 507 22.17 21.51 -0.06
C PRO A 507 22.24 22.81 -0.87
N LEU A 508 21.49 23.83 -0.44
CA LEU A 508 21.42 25.13 -1.09
C LEU A 508 22.46 26.14 -0.57
N GLY A 509 23.31 25.74 0.39
CA GLY A 509 24.28 26.64 1.03
C GLY A 509 23.61 27.77 1.82
N ILE A 510 22.37 27.53 2.26
CA ILE A 510 21.52 28.52 2.91
C ILE A 510 21.66 28.41 4.42
N ASN A 511 21.84 29.57 5.05
CA ASN A 511 21.90 29.76 6.50
C ASN A 511 20.54 29.43 7.11
N LEU A 512 20.44 28.28 7.78
CA LEU A 512 19.25 27.88 8.51
C LEU A 512 19.37 28.33 9.97
N ASN A 513 18.40 29.09 10.48
CA ASN A 513 18.36 29.49 11.90
C ASN A 513 17.66 28.40 12.72
N ILE A 514 18.39 27.33 13.01
CA ILE A 514 17.92 26.30 13.95
C ILE A 514 18.01 26.89 15.36
N THR A 515 16.87 27.01 16.03
CA THR A 515 16.79 27.65 17.36
C THR A 515 17.32 26.74 18.48
N CYS A 516 17.12 25.43 18.35
CA CYS A 516 17.64 24.43 19.26
C CYS A 516 17.85 23.11 18.52
N ALA A 517 19.10 22.67 18.42
CA ALA A 517 19.45 21.30 18.04
C ALA A 517 20.15 20.63 19.21
N THR A 518 19.62 19.48 19.63
CA THR A 518 20.24 18.60 20.63
C THR A 518 20.68 17.33 19.93
N ILE A 519 21.98 17.06 19.92
CA ILE A 519 22.56 15.85 19.34
C ILE A 519 23.36 15.15 20.44
N THR A 520 22.86 14.01 20.92
CA THR A 520 23.37 13.38 22.14
C THR A 520 23.45 11.86 22.07
N ASN A 521 24.49 11.26 22.65
CA ASN A 521 24.61 9.79 22.79
C ASN A 521 24.56 8.99 21.47
N ASN A 522 25.01 9.56 20.34
CA ASN A 522 25.02 8.83 19.07
C ASN A 522 26.37 8.12 18.84
N SER A 523 26.32 6.93 18.24
CA SER A 523 27.48 6.19 17.74
C SER A 523 27.47 6.17 16.22
N VAL A 524 28.40 6.88 15.59
CA VAL A 524 28.50 6.99 14.12
C VAL A 524 29.79 6.37 13.63
N VAL A 525 29.69 5.41 12.72
CA VAL A 525 30.81 4.75 12.03
C VAL A 525 30.71 5.05 10.54
N ALA A 526 31.73 5.71 9.97
CA ALA A 526 31.79 6.02 8.54
C ALA A 526 33.17 5.63 7.97
N THR A 527 33.20 4.99 6.81
CA THR A 527 34.44 4.45 6.20
C THR A 527 34.70 5.08 4.84
N ARG A 528 35.79 5.81 4.70
CA ARG A 528 36.11 6.50 3.45
C ARG A 528 36.37 5.48 2.32
N PRO A 529 35.67 5.54 1.18
CA PRO A 529 36.11 4.83 0.00
C PRO A 529 37.45 5.43 -0.45
N GLY A 530 38.44 4.58 -0.74
CA GLY A 530 39.83 4.93 -1.08
C GLY A 530 40.01 5.66 -2.41
N SER A 531 39.23 6.70 -2.69
CA SER A 531 39.38 7.51 -3.90
C SER A 531 40.58 8.44 -3.75
N LYS A 532 41.53 8.32 -4.68
CA LYS A 532 42.77 9.13 -4.79
C LYS A 532 42.53 10.61 -5.12
N ALA A 533 41.27 11.04 -5.26
CA ALA A 533 40.94 12.43 -5.49
C ALA A 533 40.74 13.12 -4.15
N GLY A 534 41.62 14.09 -3.83
CA GLY A 534 41.59 14.89 -2.62
C GLY A 534 40.34 15.77 -2.48
N LYS A 535 39.17 15.15 -2.27
CA LYS A 535 38.00 15.83 -1.72
C LYS A 535 38.16 15.83 -0.20
N THR A 536 38.54 16.99 0.34
CA THR A 536 38.47 17.29 1.77
C THR A 536 37.10 16.86 2.27
N LEU A 537 37.06 16.01 3.30
CA LEU A 537 35.83 15.82 4.05
C LEU A 537 35.57 17.18 4.68
N TYR A 538 34.61 17.93 4.16
CA TYR A 538 33.95 18.91 4.99
C TYR A 538 33.15 18.10 6.01
N THR A 539 33.81 17.65 7.09
CA THR A 539 33.16 17.59 8.41
C THR A 539 32.86 19.03 8.86
N GLY A 540 32.25 19.81 7.96
CA GLY A 540 31.73 21.12 8.25
C GLY A 540 30.37 20.87 8.85
N LEU A 541 30.29 20.94 10.17
CA LEU A 541 29.05 21.30 10.82
C LEU A 541 28.73 22.73 10.35
N TYR A 542 28.07 22.87 9.20
CA TYR A 542 27.60 24.15 8.70
C TYR A 542 26.35 24.50 9.48
N VAL A 543 26.54 25.11 10.64
CA VAL A 543 25.47 25.37 11.55
C VAL A 543 25.54 26.83 11.98
N LEU A 544 24.57 27.62 11.50
CA LEU A 544 24.17 28.87 12.12
C LEU A 544 23.00 28.58 13.06
N CYS A 545 23.27 27.80 14.12
CA CYS A 545 22.35 27.65 15.25
C CYS A 545 22.62 28.77 16.25
N ASP A 546 21.56 29.33 16.81
CA ASP A 546 21.69 30.18 18.00
C ASP A 546 22.12 29.33 19.22
N ASN A 547 21.67 28.06 19.30
CA ASN A 547 22.04 27.10 20.35
C ASN A 547 22.16 25.67 19.78
N LEU A 548 23.40 25.22 19.54
CA LEU A 548 23.70 23.82 19.24
C LEU A 548 24.32 23.14 20.48
N SER A 549 23.70 22.06 20.96
CA SER A 549 24.25 21.23 22.03
C SER A 549 24.69 19.87 21.47
N LEU A 550 26.01 19.63 21.43
CA LEU A 550 26.63 18.33 21.16
C LEU A 550 27.15 17.76 22.49
N LYS A 551 26.59 16.64 22.96
CA LYS A 551 27.07 15.94 24.18
C LYS A 551 27.20 14.45 23.92
N ASP A 552 28.23 13.82 24.50
CA ASP A 552 28.37 12.36 24.59
C ASP A 552 28.20 11.61 23.24
N THR A 553 28.51 12.27 22.12
CA THR A 553 28.38 11.71 20.76
C THR A 553 29.75 11.30 20.26
N SER A 554 29.91 10.04 19.87
CA SER A 554 31.15 9.50 19.31
C SER A 554 31.04 9.35 17.80
N ILE A 555 31.98 9.94 17.07
CA ILE A 555 32.11 9.77 15.62
C ILE A 555 33.43 9.05 15.36
N GLN A 556 33.37 7.82 14.84
CA GLN A 556 34.52 7.03 14.47
C GLN A 556 34.69 7.04 12.95
N ILE A 557 35.85 7.53 12.49
CA ILE A 557 36.25 7.51 11.08
C ILE A 557 37.55 6.72 11.00
N PRO A 558 37.55 5.46 10.52
CA PRO A 558 38.78 4.70 10.33
C PRO A 558 39.65 5.39 9.28
N THR A 559 40.79 5.96 9.70
CA THR A 559 41.78 6.55 8.79
C THR A 559 42.76 5.48 8.36
N THR A 560 42.67 5.03 7.12
CA THR A 560 43.67 4.15 6.50
C THR A 560 44.89 4.89 5.97
N GLU A 561 44.85 6.23 5.91
CA GLU A 561 45.95 7.11 5.52
C GLU A 561 45.91 8.37 6.40
N GLY A 562 47.06 8.89 6.83
CA GLY A 562 47.24 9.89 7.91
C GLY A 562 46.58 11.26 7.72
N TYR A 563 45.25 11.31 7.67
CA TYR A 563 44.44 12.53 7.61
C TYR A 563 44.03 12.96 9.02
N SER A 564 44.25 14.25 9.33
CA SER A 564 43.79 14.87 10.58
C SER A 564 42.29 15.20 10.50
N ILE A 565 41.52 14.75 11.49
CA ILE A 565 40.13 15.19 11.69
C ILE A 565 40.17 16.64 12.20
N GLN A 566 39.65 17.60 11.43
CA GLN A 566 39.28 18.90 12.02
C GLN A 566 37.94 18.72 12.73
N THR A 567 37.99 18.54 14.05
CA THR A 567 36.82 18.57 14.94
C THR A 567 36.39 19.99 15.30
N THR A 568 37.05 21.02 14.76
CA THR A 568 36.72 22.41 15.08
C THR A 568 35.42 22.80 14.37
N PRO A 569 34.33 23.13 15.10
CA PRO A 569 33.15 23.69 14.47
C PRO A 569 33.55 24.99 13.75
N TYR A 570 33.36 25.02 12.43
CA TYR A 570 33.52 26.25 11.67
C TYR A 570 32.28 27.12 11.90
N ILE A 571 32.23 27.77 13.06
CA ILE A 571 31.20 28.78 13.36
C ILE A 571 31.56 30.02 12.57
N ARG A 572 30.91 30.24 11.43
CA ARG A 572 30.98 31.51 10.72
C ARG A 572 30.16 32.52 11.52
N LYS A 573 30.77 33.19 12.50
CA LYS A 573 30.15 34.35 13.15
C LYS A 573 29.86 35.39 12.06
N SER A 574 28.59 35.77 11.92
CA SER A 574 28.16 36.89 11.07
C SER A 574 28.65 38.21 11.61
#